data_AF-A0AAU7U7L4-F1
#
_entry.id   AF-A0AAU7U7L4-F1
#
_cell.length_a   1.000
_cell.length_b   1.000
_cell.length_c   1.000
_cell.angle_alpha   90.00
_cell.angle_beta   90.00
_cell.angle_gamma   90.00
#
_symmetry.space_group_name_H-M   'P 1'
#
loop_
_entity.id
_entity.type
_entity.pdbx_description
1 polymer ?
#
loop_
_entity_poly.entity_id
_entity_poly.type
_entity_poly.pdbx_seq_one_letter_code
_entity_poly.pdbx_strand_id
1 'polypeptide(L)' 'MPASAPLKVSQAGIYYLPTGDANYSRIKAKACFATPAAAQAAGYRGIK' A
#
# COMPACT_ATOMS: atom_id res chain seq x y z
N MET A 1 -7.11 -10.56 0.65
CA MET A 1 -6.41 -9.60 -0.24
C MET A 1 -6.47 -10.18 -1.64
N PRO A 2 -6.78 -9.40 -2.70
CA PRO A 2 -6.70 -9.93 -4.06
C PRO A 2 -5.23 -10.28 -4.34
N ALA A 3 -4.96 -11.45 -4.91
CA ALA A 3 -3.59 -11.91 -5.23
C ALA A 3 -2.81 -10.91 -6.13
N SER A 4 -3.54 -10.04 -6.81
CA SER A 4 -3.06 -9.01 -7.73
C SER A 4 -2.94 -7.61 -7.11
N ALA A 5 -3.27 -7.39 -5.83
CA ALA A 5 -3.16 -6.07 -5.18
C ALA A 5 -2.50 -6.15 -3.78
N PRO A 6 -1.20 -6.51 -3.71
CA PRO A 6 -0.48 -6.66 -2.45
C PRO A 6 -0.26 -5.35 -1.70
N LEU A 7 -0.36 -4.16 -2.28
CA LEU A 7 -0.04 -2.92 -1.57
C LEU A 7 -1.25 -2.33 -0.89
N LYS A 8 -1.13 -1.99 0.39
CA LYS A 8 -2.18 -1.29 1.13
C LYS A 8 -1.81 0.17 1.30
N VAL A 9 -2.75 1.06 1.01
CA VAL A 9 -2.58 2.50 1.18
C VAL A 9 -3.35 2.97 2.39
N SER A 10 -2.66 3.65 3.29
CA SER A 10 -3.26 4.35 4.42
C SER A 10 -3.95 5.64 3.96
N GLN A 11 -4.91 6.11 4.76
CA GLN A 11 -5.56 7.41 4.53
C GLN A 11 -4.57 8.58 4.54
N ALA A 12 -3.40 8.43 5.19
CA ALA A 12 -2.30 9.40 5.16
C ALA A 12 -1.58 9.50 3.79
N GLY A 13 -1.99 8.70 2.81
CA GLY A 13 -1.39 8.67 1.48
C GLY A 13 -0.08 7.88 1.41
N ILE A 14 0.13 6.98 2.38
CA ILE A 14 1.32 6.12 2.46
C ILE A 14 0.94 4.70 2.05
N TYR A 15 1.64 4.11 1.08
CA TYR A 15 1.50 2.71 0.72
C TYR A 15 2.49 1.83 1.48
N TYR A 16 2.04 0.65 1.86
CA TYR A 16 2.79 -0.35 2.64
C TYR A 16 2.87 -1.64 1.83
N LEU A 17 4.04 -2.27 1.89
CA LEU A 17 4.33 -3.54 1.23
C LEU A 17 3.98 -4.70 2.17
N PRO A 18 3.41 -5.80 1.67
CA PRO A 18 3.14 -6.97 2.51
C PRO A 18 4.43 -7.65 2.95
N THR A 19 5.50 -7.50 2.17
CA THR A 19 6.81 -8.08 2.43
C THR A 19 7.75 -6.98 2.94
N GLY A 20 7.77 -6.77 4.25
CA GLY A 20 8.69 -5.83 4.91
C GLY A 20 8.04 -4.92 5.94
N ASP A 21 6.77 -4.55 5.76
CA ASP A 21 6.10 -3.64 6.68
C ASP A 21 5.31 -4.37 7.77
N ALA A 22 5.78 -4.30 9.01
CA ALA A 22 5.04 -4.80 10.17
C ALA A 22 3.66 -4.13 10.34
N ASN A 23 3.53 -2.90 9.86
CA ASN A 23 2.27 -2.14 9.91
C ASN A 23 1.29 -2.51 8.80
N TYR A 24 1.71 -3.27 7.78
CA TYR A 24 0.84 -3.70 6.69
C TYR A 24 -0.42 -4.42 7.17
N SER A 25 -0.29 -5.27 8.20
CA SER A 25 -1.43 -5.98 8.80
C SER A 25 -2.19 -5.15 9.83
N ARG A 26 -1.61 -4.04 10.31
CA ARG A 26 -2.19 -3.18 11.36
C ARG A 26 -3.01 -2.02 10.81
N ILE A 27 -2.65 -1.53 9.64
CA ILE A 27 -3.37 -0.41 9.01
C ILE A 27 -4.63 -0.89 8.29
N LYS A 28 -5.68 -0.05 8.34
CA LYS A 28 -6.82 -0.16 7.43
C LYS A 28 -6.43 0.41 6.07
N ALA A 29 -6.48 -0.44 5.06
CA ALA A 29 -6.24 -0.02 3.68
C ALA A 29 -7.44 0.81 3.19
N LYS A 30 -7.19 2.07 2.83
CA LYS A 30 -8.14 2.91 2.11
C LYS A 30 -8.23 2.50 0.64
N ALA A 31 -7.11 2.13 0.05
CA ALA A 31 -7.01 1.60 -1.31
C ALA A 31 -5.97 0.48 -1.37
N CYS A 32 -6.14 -0.44 -2.31
CA CYS A 32 -5.16 -1.50 -2.57
C CYS A 32 -4.63 -1.40 -4.00
N PHE A 33 -3.32 -1.53 -4.18
CA PHE A 33 -2.66 -1.45 -5.50
C PHE A 33 -1.86 -2.70 -5.81
N ALA A 34 -1.72 -2.97 -7.11
CA ALA A 34 -0.90 -4.06 -7.63
C ALA A 34 0.59 -3.82 -7.48
N THR A 35 1.03 -2.61 -7.82
CA THR A 35 2.43 -2.22 -7.87
C THR A 35 2.66 -0.87 -7.20
N PRO A 36 3.87 -0.63 -6.63
CA PRO A 36 4.17 0.64 -6.00
C PRO A 36 4.17 1.77 -7.03
N ALA A 37 4.47 1.46 -8.30
CA ALA A 37 4.34 2.38 -9.42
C ALA A 37 2.89 2.86 -9.63
N ALA A 38 1.89 1.96 -9.53
CA ALA A 38 0.48 2.36 -9.60
C ALA A 38 0.07 3.24 -8.42
N ALA A 39 0.57 2.93 -7.22
CA ALA A 39 0.33 3.77 -6.04
C ALA A 39 0.97 5.16 -6.18
N GLN A 40 2.22 5.23 -6.69
CA GLN A 40 2.90 6.50 -6.98
C GLN A 40 2.21 7.30 -8.08
N ALA A 41 1.74 6.65 -9.14
CA ALA A 41 0.97 7.29 -10.22
C ALA A 41 -0.36 7.87 -9.71
N ALA A 42 -0.96 7.25 -8.69
CA ALA A 42 -2.13 7.78 -8.00
C ALA A 42 -1.81 8.88 -6.96
N GLY A 43 -0.53 9.24 -6.79
CA GLY A 43 -0.08 10.30 -5.88
C GLY A 43 0.29 9.83 -4.47
N TYR A 44 0.35 8.52 -4.22
CA TYR A 44 0.73 7.95 -2.92
C TYR A 44 2.24 7.77 -2.79
N ARG A 45 2.75 7.85 -1.56
CA ARG A 45 4.18 7.70 -1.25
C ARG A 45 4.46 6.40 -0.51
N GLY A 46 5.63 5.81 -0.73
CA GLY A 46 6.02 4.60 -0.01
C GLY A 46 6.43 4.92 1.41
N ILE A 47 6.10 4.03 2.35
CA ILE A 47 6.82 3.98 3.61
C ILE A 47 8.28 3.65 3.30
N LYS A 48 9.18 4.56 3.68
CA LYS A 48 10.61 4.49 3.40
C LYS A 48 11.30 3.60 4.43
#